data_AF-A0A1F4MMJ0-F1
#
_entry.id   AF-A0A1F4MMJ0-F1
#
_cell.length_a   1.000
_cell.length_b   1.000
_cell.length_c   1.000
_cell.angle_alpha   90.00
_cell.angle_beta   90.00
_cell.angle_gamma   90.00
#
_symmetry.space_group_name_H-M   'P 1'
#
loop_
_entity.id
_entity.type
_entity.pdbx_description
1 polymer ?
#
loop_
_entity_poly.entity_id
_entity_poly.type
_entity_poly.pdbx_seq_one_letter_code
_entity_poly.pdbx_strand_id
1 'polypeptide(L)'
;MRIFKSASHYHQLSNYSFNDVKSVYRELSGEIKGFPVKNYPGKTSIKLPNNFESGDRSLNQDFDISRHFGLFYNLKSDTISLNQLSQLLQLTNGITLNKEYGSKKIPLRAAPSAGACYPIEIYVVSHNVTDLEKGLYYYHPIDHSLLVLKSGQFKENIWKEAYQLEFIKEAPVYLVFSNIFSRNSWKYLVRAFRYSLQDSGYILQNLNLAASSLGMAVNLLGDFNDQNINTLLNLIASEEVTLLLAAIGTPENFLKTATYSFGMLKEDKNLAGLPADPQQLFYLKSGHENSRDDLINVEVKLPFKKVPAKKKAPLELIALPEPQMVFSETTFQIIYQRRSVHNFLRIPITLSDLSTILHYIYQVPAIYNFPAYHTYVVINEVENLANGVYLYHPSEHKLELLKKGTFRGDISYLTLAQDAVFNASVAIYFACDFKEIDIFSDRGYRYAHINIGMAGEAVYLIATALNLGVRGIGNYFDDELNAFFRLESTEEHILGGVVVGKS
;
A
#
# COMPACT_ATOMS: atom_id res chain seq x y z
N MET A 1 -27.36 6.23 -14.92
CA MET A 1 -26.19 5.85 -14.10
C MET A 1 -26.06 4.34 -14.16
N ARG A 2 -24.99 3.79 -14.74
CA ARG A 2 -24.74 2.34 -14.72
C ARG A 2 -24.21 1.99 -13.33
N ILE A 3 -25.00 1.24 -12.56
CA ILE A 3 -24.61 0.70 -11.25
C ILE A 3 -23.56 -0.39 -11.51
N PHE A 4 -22.44 -0.37 -10.77
CA PHE A 4 -21.34 -1.33 -10.95
C PHE A 4 -21.71 -2.71 -10.39
N LYS A 5 -21.27 -3.80 -11.06
CA LYS A 5 -21.69 -5.19 -10.79
C LYS A 5 -20.62 -6.05 -10.10
N SER A 6 -19.35 -5.61 -10.04
CA SER A 6 -18.23 -6.33 -9.40
C SER A 6 -16.97 -5.45 -9.33
N ALA A 7 -15.92 -5.93 -8.66
CA ALA A 7 -14.57 -5.37 -8.71
C ALA A 7 -14.06 -5.19 -10.14
N SER A 8 -14.29 -6.14 -11.04
CA SER A 8 -13.93 -6.03 -12.46
C SER A 8 -14.63 -4.87 -13.15
N HIS A 9 -15.89 -4.60 -12.81
CA HIS A 9 -16.62 -3.48 -13.39
C HIS A 9 -16.12 -2.13 -12.83
N TYR A 10 -15.82 -2.05 -11.52
CA TYR A 10 -15.18 -0.85 -10.95
C TYR A 10 -13.78 -0.61 -11.55
N HIS A 11 -13.02 -1.68 -11.78
CA HIS A 11 -11.75 -1.62 -12.51
C HIS A 11 -11.97 -1.00 -13.89
N GLN A 12 -12.77 -1.62 -14.76
CA GLN A 12 -13.03 -1.11 -16.11
C GLN A 12 -13.51 0.35 -16.13
N LEU A 13 -14.39 0.74 -15.21
CA LEU A 13 -14.86 2.13 -15.07
C LEU A 13 -13.74 3.13 -14.80
N SER A 14 -12.74 2.71 -14.04
CA SER A 14 -11.62 3.56 -13.62
C SER A 14 -10.42 3.48 -14.55
N ASN A 15 -10.54 2.79 -15.68
CA ASN A 15 -9.52 2.73 -16.71
C ASN A 15 -9.39 4.07 -17.44
N TYR A 16 -8.17 4.39 -17.89
CA TYR A 16 -7.99 5.42 -18.90
C TYR A 16 -7.95 4.79 -20.29
N SER A 17 -8.65 5.42 -21.24
CA SER A 17 -8.57 5.10 -22.67
C SER A 17 -8.01 6.28 -23.45
N PHE A 18 -7.50 6.05 -24.67
CA PHE A 18 -7.03 7.14 -25.55
C PHE A 18 -8.07 8.24 -25.78
N ASN A 19 -9.36 7.88 -25.77
CA ASN A 19 -10.45 8.80 -26.04
C ASN A 19 -10.78 9.70 -24.84
N ASP A 20 -10.43 9.29 -23.62
CA ASP A 20 -10.81 9.99 -22.37
C ASP A 20 -9.74 10.97 -21.86
N VAL A 21 -8.49 10.90 -22.34
CA VAL A 21 -7.39 11.71 -21.78
C VAL A 21 -7.61 13.22 -21.96
N LYS A 22 -8.32 13.66 -23.00
CA LYS A 22 -8.61 15.08 -23.22
C LYS A 22 -9.58 15.67 -22.19
N SER A 23 -10.47 14.88 -21.58
CA SER A 23 -11.37 15.37 -20.52
C SER A 23 -10.64 15.42 -19.18
N VAL A 24 -9.81 14.42 -18.88
CA VAL A 24 -9.00 14.35 -17.64
C VAL A 24 -8.05 15.55 -17.52
N TYR A 25 -7.34 15.94 -18.59
CA TYR A 25 -6.45 17.10 -18.54
C TYR A 25 -7.17 18.46 -18.43
N ARG A 26 -8.44 18.57 -18.85
CA ARG A 26 -9.22 19.83 -18.78
C ARG A 26 -9.75 20.13 -17.38
N GLU A 27 -9.99 19.12 -16.54
CA GLU A 27 -10.46 19.33 -15.15
C GLU A 27 -9.31 19.60 -14.16
N LEU A 28 -8.07 19.26 -14.52
CA LEU A 28 -6.87 19.43 -13.69
C LEU A 28 -6.36 20.89 -13.60
N SER A 29 -6.94 21.81 -14.36
CA SER A 29 -6.60 23.24 -14.30
C SER A 29 -7.39 23.96 -13.19
N GLY A 30 -7.05 23.69 -11.93
CA GLY A 30 -7.67 24.39 -10.81
C GLY A 30 -7.04 24.05 -9.47
N GLU A 31 -6.32 25.02 -8.91
CA GLU A 31 -5.80 25.15 -7.54
C GLU A 31 -5.24 23.89 -6.83
N ILE A 32 -3.98 23.98 -6.40
CA ILE A 32 -3.48 23.18 -5.28
C ILE A 32 -4.38 23.50 -4.07
N LYS A 33 -5.37 22.64 -3.81
CA LYS A 33 -6.15 22.68 -2.57
C LYS A 33 -5.17 22.60 -1.41
N GLY A 34 -5.43 23.39 -0.35
CA GLY A 34 -4.54 23.53 0.80
C GLY A 34 -4.10 22.20 1.42
N PHE A 35 -3.10 22.25 2.30
CA PHE A 35 -2.49 21.04 2.83
C PHE A 35 -3.53 20.10 3.48
N PRO A 36 -3.62 18.83 3.05
CA PRO A 36 -4.70 17.94 3.46
C PRO A 36 -4.45 17.39 4.87
N VAL A 37 -4.93 18.09 5.89
CA VAL A 37 -5.00 17.63 7.28
C VAL A 37 -6.40 17.84 7.81
N LYS A 38 -6.93 16.82 8.48
CA LYS A 38 -8.24 16.89 9.12
C LYS A 38 -8.12 17.70 10.41
N ASN A 39 -9.04 18.64 10.61
CA ASN A 39 -9.06 19.47 11.79
C ASN A 39 -10.14 18.97 12.77
N TYR A 40 -9.82 19.04 14.06
CA TYR A 40 -10.75 18.72 15.15
C TYR A 40 -10.79 19.89 16.15
N PRO A 41 -11.58 20.95 15.86
CA PRO A 41 -11.64 22.14 16.71
C PRO A 41 -11.99 21.80 18.16
N GLY A 42 -11.27 22.42 19.09
CA GLY A 42 -11.51 22.26 20.53
C GLY A 42 -11.06 20.93 21.14
N LYS A 43 -10.47 20.01 20.36
CA LYS A 43 -9.88 18.79 20.93
C LYS A 43 -8.52 19.08 21.56
N THR A 44 -8.26 18.43 22.70
CA THR A 44 -6.96 18.49 23.36
C THR A 44 -5.89 17.84 22.48
N SER A 45 -4.76 18.52 22.32
CA SER A 45 -3.61 18.06 21.52
C SER A 45 -2.48 17.66 22.46
N ILE A 46 -2.02 16.41 22.35
CA ILE A 46 -0.87 15.88 23.06
C ILE A 46 0.30 15.88 22.08
N LYS A 47 1.30 16.72 22.33
CA LYS A 47 2.51 16.74 21.49
C LYS A 47 3.27 15.43 21.66
N LEU A 48 3.64 14.83 20.54
CA LEU A 48 4.48 13.64 20.54
C LEU A 48 5.95 14.07 20.72
N PRO A 49 6.77 13.29 21.46
CA PRO A 49 8.20 13.55 21.56
C PRO A 49 8.88 13.42 20.20
N ASN A 50 9.96 14.17 19.96
CA ASN A 50 10.73 14.11 18.70
C ASN A 50 12.11 13.48 18.91
N ASN A 51 12.25 12.64 19.93
CA ASN A 51 13.51 11.96 20.26
C ASN A 51 13.62 10.70 19.40
N PHE A 52 13.88 10.90 18.11
CA PHE A 52 13.96 9.80 17.16
C PHE A 52 15.32 9.13 17.23
N GLU A 53 15.31 7.84 17.58
CA GLU A 53 16.49 6.98 17.53
C GLU A 53 16.59 6.37 16.14
N SER A 54 17.76 6.39 15.50
CA SER A 54 17.91 5.74 14.19
C SER A 54 17.73 4.22 14.25
N GLY A 55 17.81 3.64 15.47
CA GLY A 55 18.00 2.21 15.66
C GLY A 55 19.40 1.77 15.24
N ASP A 56 19.70 0.50 15.49
CA ASP A 56 21.00 -0.12 15.17
C ASP A 56 20.92 -1.11 14.00
N ARG A 57 19.69 -1.42 13.52
CA ARG A 57 19.47 -2.38 12.44
C ARG A 57 19.43 -1.71 11.07
N SER A 58 20.11 -2.36 10.13
CA SER A 58 20.06 -2.06 8.71
C SER A 58 18.73 -2.46 8.10
N LEU A 59 18.39 -1.84 6.97
CA LEU A 59 17.13 -2.08 6.25
C LEU A 59 16.88 -3.57 5.96
N ASN A 60 17.89 -4.31 5.50
CA ASN A 60 17.74 -5.73 5.17
C ASN A 60 17.40 -6.58 6.40
N GLN A 61 17.93 -6.24 7.58
CA GLN A 61 17.65 -6.98 8.81
C GLN A 61 16.19 -6.80 9.22
N ASP A 62 15.63 -5.59 9.10
CA ASP A 62 14.23 -5.36 9.40
C ASP A 62 13.30 -5.96 8.33
N PHE A 63 13.72 -6.01 7.06
CA PHE A 63 13.04 -6.87 6.08
C PHE A 63 13.10 -8.33 6.50
N ASP A 64 14.25 -8.88 6.88
CA ASP A 64 14.41 -10.28 7.31
C ASP A 64 13.55 -10.64 8.53
N ILE A 65 13.45 -9.73 9.50
CA ILE A 65 12.63 -9.91 10.70
C ILE A 65 11.15 -9.74 10.40
N SER A 66 10.77 -8.88 9.46
CA SER A 66 9.35 -8.60 9.18
C SER A 66 8.76 -9.43 8.03
N ARG A 67 9.60 -10.05 7.18
CA ARG A 67 9.24 -10.91 6.03
C ARG A 67 8.74 -12.29 6.44
N HIS A 68 7.85 -12.38 7.41
CA HIS A 68 7.25 -13.66 7.71
C HIS A 68 6.19 -13.97 6.64
N PHE A 69 6.48 -14.94 5.76
CA PHE A 69 5.60 -15.54 4.75
C PHE A 69 4.45 -16.35 5.36
N GLY A 70 3.92 -15.86 6.46
CA GLY A 70 3.10 -16.63 7.34
C GLY A 70 2.92 -15.92 8.65
N LEU A 71 1.69 -15.44 8.83
CA LEU A 71 0.92 -15.68 10.04
C LEU A 71 1.28 -14.79 11.22
N PHE A 72 0.31 -13.93 11.51
CA PHE A 72 0.23 -13.03 12.64
C PHE A 72 1.06 -13.44 13.87
N TYR A 73 1.63 -12.43 14.50
CA TYR A 73 2.30 -12.58 15.78
C TYR A 73 1.26 -12.74 16.88
N ASN A 74 1.49 -13.64 17.83
CA ASN A 74 0.89 -13.45 19.13
C ASN A 74 1.58 -12.26 19.79
N LEU A 75 0.84 -11.18 19.97
CA LEU A 75 1.35 -9.94 20.55
C LEU A 75 1.23 -10.00 22.07
N LYS A 76 2.27 -9.56 22.77
CA LYS A 76 2.22 -9.38 24.22
C LYS A 76 1.46 -8.11 24.58
N SER A 77 0.88 -8.11 25.77
CA SER A 77 0.28 -6.92 26.40
C SER A 77 1.30 -6.01 27.07
N ASP A 78 2.59 -6.17 26.79
CA ASP A 78 3.66 -5.34 27.33
C ASP A 78 3.46 -3.86 26.93
N THR A 79 3.86 -2.96 27.83
CA THR A 79 3.72 -1.52 27.61
C THR A 79 4.71 -1.04 26.55
N ILE A 80 4.25 -0.19 25.62
CA ILE A 80 5.13 0.57 24.73
C ILE A 80 5.28 2.01 25.23
N SER A 81 6.43 2.64 25.02
CA SER A 81 6.62 4.04 25.41
C SER A 81 5.92 5.00 24.44
N LEU A 82 5.55 6.19 24.91
CA LEU A 82 5.09 7.28 24.03
C LEU A 82 6.13 7.64 22.96
N ASN A 83 7.42 7.50 23.26
CA ASN A 83 8.49 7.74 22.29
C ASN A 83 8.51 6.71 21.16
N GLN A 84 8.34 5.43 21.48
CA GLN A 84 8.21 4.38 20.45
C GLN A 84 6.98 4.62 19.57
N LEU A 85 5.84 4.96 20.15
CA LEU A 85 4.62 5.30 19.39
C LEU A 85 4.83 6.53 18.50
N SER A 86 5.47 7.58 19.04
CA SER A 86 5.82 8.77 18.29
C SER A 86 6.67 8.45 17.05
N GLN A 87 7.79 7.76 17.26
CA GLN A 87 8.71 7.39 16.19
C GLN A 87 8.05 6.49 15.15
N LEU A 88 7.21 5.56 15.59
CA LEU A 88 6.42 4.71 14.72
C LEU A 88 5.50 5.53 13.81
N LEU A 89 4.75 6.48 14.35
CA LEU A 89 3.86 7.36 13.58
C LEU A 89 4.64 8.28 12.62
N GLN A 90 5.81 8.77 13.05
CA GLN A 90 6.70 9.59 12.24
C GLN A 90 7.19 8.83 11.00
N LEU A 91 7.70 7.61 11.19
CA LEU A 91 8.19 6.76 10.10
C LEU A 91 7.05 6.21 9.22
N THR A 92 5.87 5.96 9.80
CA THR A 92 4.73 5.42 9.05
C THR A 92 4.19 6.44 8.04
N ASN A 93 3.91 7.67 8.47
CA ASN A 93 3.31 8.69 7.61
C ASN A 93 3.53 10.14 8.11
N GLY A 94 4.55 10.39 8.94
CA GLY A 94 4.91 11.73 9.41
C GLY A 94 5.57 12.57 8.32
N ILE A 95 5.74 13.87 8.56
CA ILE A 95 6.39 14.79 7.61
C ILE A 95 7.90 14.62 7.70
N THR A 96 8.56 14.36 6.58
CA THR A 96 10.02 14.14 6.49
C THR A 96 10.74 15.23 5.70
N LEU A 97 10.01 16.06 4.95
CA LEU A 97 10.57 17.23 4.24
C LEU A 97 9.52 18.29 4.01
N ASN A 98 9.85 19.56 4.28
CA ASN A 98 9.06 20.69 3.80
C ASN A 98 9.68 21.21 2.50
N LYS A 99 9.13 20.81 1.36
CA LYS A 99 9.67 21.21 0.05
C LYS A 99 9.15 22.59 -0.35
N GLU A 100 10.05 23.47 -0.77
CA GLU A 100 9.70 24.82 -1.20
C GLU A 100 9.35 24.84 -2.70
N TYR A 101 8.22 25.45 -3.04
CA TYR A 101 7.73 25.68 -4.40
C TYR A 101 7.31 27.15 -4.52
N GLY A 102 8.25 28.02 -4.91
CA GLY A 102 8.04 29.46 -4.88
C GLY A 102 7.72 29.92 -3.44
N SER A 103 6.58 30.58 -3.24
CA SER A 103 6.12 31.01 -1.91
C SER A 103 5.39 29.93 -1.10
N LYS A 104 5.12 28.75 -1.68
CA LYS A 104 4.39 27.66 -1.01
C LYS A 104 5.38 26.65 -0.42
N LYS A 105 5.11 26.19 0.81
CA LYS A 105 5.76 25.02 1.39
C LYS A 105 4.82 23.83 1.29
N ILE A 106 5.31 22.74 0.67
CA ILE A 106 4.59 21.48 0.55
C ILE A 106 5.26 20.46 1.47
N PRO A 107 4.64 20.10 2.60
CA PRO A 107 5.10 19.00 3.43
C PRO A 107 4.98 17.68 2.68
N LEU A 108 6.09 16.97 2.59
CA LEU A 108 6.18 15.62 2.08
C LEU A 108 6.24 14.64 3.25
N ARG A 109 5.51 13.54 3.12
CA ARG A 109 5.42 12.51 4.16
C ARG A 109 6.43 11.38 3.93
N ALA A 110 6.61 10.57 4.97
CA ALA A 110 7.41 9.35 4.94
C ALA A 110 6.98 8.43 3.80
N ALA A 111 5.67 8.17 3.64
CA ALA A 111 5.13 7.46 2.49
C ALA A 111 4.89 8.40 1.29
N PRO A 112 5.16 7.94 0.04
CA PRO A 112 4.68 8.62 -1.16
C PRO A 112 3.15 8.60 -1.24
N SER A 113 2.59 9.53 -2.00
CA SER A 113 1.16 9.58 -2.28
C SER A 113 0.93 10.07 -3.70
N ALA A 114 -0.03 9.46 -4.42
CA ALA A 114 -0.40 9.90 -5.75
C ALA A 114 -0.72 11.40 -5.77
N GLY A 115 0.09 12.17 -6.51
CA GLY A 115 -0.10 13.61 -6.64
C GLY A 115 0.13 14.43 -5.37
N ALA A 116 0.75 13.83 -4.32
CA ALA A 116 0.87 14.41 -2.99
C ALA A 116 -0.50 14.82 -2.38
N CYS A 117 -1.54 14.04 -2.67
CA CYS A 117 -2.90 14.30 -2.18
C CYS A 117 -3.15 13.79 -0.75
N TYR A 118 -2.36 12.83 -0.27
CA TYR A 118 -2.40 12.25 1.08
C TYR A 118 -3.83 11.96 1.58
N PRO A 119 -4.58 11.07 0.91
CA PRO A 119 -5.97 10.79 1.27
C PRO A 119 -6.11 10.02 2.58
N ILE A 120 -5.01 9.41 3.07
CA ILE A 120 -5.02 8.49 4.20
C ILE A 120 -4.77 9.18 5.55
N GLU A 121 -5.67 8.95 6.49
CA GLU A 121 -5.55 9.39 7.89
C GLU A 121 -5.25 8.22 8.82
N ILE A 122 -4.65 8.53 9.98
CA ILE A 122 -4.28 7.54 11.00
C ILE A 122 -4.99 7.89 12.30
N TYR A 123 -5.77 6.93 12.81
CA TYR A 123 -6.34 6.95 14.14
C TYR A 123 -5.59 5.98 15.04
N VAL A 124 -5.42 6.34 16.31
CA VAL A 124 -4.70 5.54 17.30
C VAL A 124 -5.66 5.14 18.41
N VAL A 125 -5.77 3.85 18.68
CA VAL A 125 -6.40 3.34 19.91
C VAL A 125 -5.29 2.95 20.87
N SER A 126 -5.10 3.76 21.91
CA SER A 126 -4.14 3.51 22.98
C SER A 126 -4.76 2.62 24.05
N HIS A 127 -4.08 1.52 24.39
CA HIS A 127 -4.47 0.64 25.50
C HIS A 127 -3.39 0.53 26.56
N ASN A 128 -2.13 0.32 26.18
CA ASN A 128 -1.01 0.20 27.12
C ASN A 128 0.22 0.95 26.60
N VAL A 129 0.15 2.28 26.66
CA VAL A 129 1.23 3.19 26.25
C VAL A 129 1.65 4.04 27.44
N THR A 130 2.93 4.04 27.80
CA THR A 130 3.46 4.87 28.90
C THR A 130 3.22 6.34 28.59
N ASP A 131 2.82 7.14 29.59
CA ASP A 131 2.56 8.58 29.46
C ASP A 131 1.45 8.97 28.47
N LEU A 132 0.61 8.01 28.08
CA LEU A 132 -0.57 8.25 27.26
C LEU A 132 -1.77 7.49 27.80
N GLU A 133 -2.81 8.23 28.18
CA GLU A 133 -4.06 7.64 28.65
C GLU A 133 -4.68 6.67 27.64
N LYS A 134 -5.53 5.77 28.15
CA LYS A 134 -6.34 4.91 27.28
C LYS A 134 -7.36 5.77 26.54
N GLY A 135 -7.43 5.60 25.22
CA GLY A 135 -8.33 6.42 24.43
C GLY A 135 -8.25 6.17 22.93
N LEU A 136 -9.10 6.91 22.22
CA LEU A 136 -9.12 7.03 20.78
C LEU A 136 -8.58 8.41 20.40
N TYR A 137 -7.59 8.43 19.52
CA TYR A 137 -6.87 9.60 19.07
C TYR A 137 -6.83 9.71 17.56
N TYR A 138 -6.66 10.92 17.06
CA TYR A 138 -6.29 11.20 15.68
C TYR A 138 -4.83 11.67 15.64
N TYR A 139 -4.01 11.09 14.75
CA TYR A 139 -2.64 11.56 14.53
C TYR A 139 -2.62 12.76 13.59
N HIS A 140 -2.18 13.91 14.08
CA HIS A 140 -2.07 15.14 13.31
C HIS A 140 -0.64 15.31 12.76
N PRO A 141 -0.40 15.06 11.46
CA PRO A 141 0.96 14.91 10.92
C PRO A 141 1.74 16.23 10.84
N ILE A 142 1.05 17.38 10.74
CA ILE A 142 1.69 18.71 10.72
C ILE A 142 2.25 19.10 12.08
N ASP A 143 1.54 18.72 13.13
CA ASP A 143 1.85 19.14 14.49
C ASP A 143 2.69 18.11 15.23
N HIS A 144 2.86 16.95 14.60
CA HIS A 144 3.33 15.71 15.20
C HIS A 144 2.71 15.52 16.60
N SER A 145 1.40 15.31 16.62
CA SER A 145 0.62 15.24 17.85
C SER A 145 -0.56 14.26 17.77
N LEU A 146 -1.09 13.88 18.93
CA LEU A 146 -2.32 13.11 19.05
C LEU A 146 -3.45 14.02 19.55
N LEU A 147 -4.51 14.14 18.75
CA LEU A 147 -5.73 14.82 19.17
C LEU A 147 -6.63 13.82 19.89
N VAL A 148 -7.00 14.11 21.14
CA VAL A 148 -7.87 13.25 21.96
C VAL A 148 -9.29 13.31 21.40
N LEU A 149 -9.76 12.24 20.76
CA LEU A 149 -11.13 12.18 20.24
C LEU A 149 -12.11 11.74 21.33
N LYS A 150 -11.77 10.65 22.02
CA LYS A 150 -12.54 10.04 23.12
C LYS A 150 -11.58 9.42 24.14
N SER A 151 -11.73 9.72 25.42
CA SER A 151 -11.02 9.02 26.50
C SER A 151 -11.76 7.73 26.87
N GLY A 152 -11.04 6.69 27.27
CA GLY A 152 -11.62 5.41 27.68
C GLY A 152 -10.99 4.19 27.02
N GLN A 153 -11.52 3.00 27.32
CA GLN A 153 -11.00 1.74 26.79
C GLN A 153 -11.74 1.36 25.51
N PHE A 154 -11.03 1.29 24.39
CA PHE A 154 -11.60 0.93 23.08
C PHE A 154 -11.01 -0.36 22.47
N LYS A 155 -10.05 -1.00 23.16
CA LYS A 155 -9.44 -2.27 22.73
C LYS A 155 -10.50 -3.33 22.41
N GLU A 156 -11.44 -3.54 23.33
CA GLU A 156 -12.50 -4.54 23.17
C GLU A 156 -13.42 -4.23 21.98
N ASN A 157 -13.67 -2.95 21.69
CA ASN A 157 -14.40 -2.55 20.48
C ASN A 157 -13.63 -2.95 19.22
N ILE A 158 -12.34 -2.64 19.15
CA ILE A 158 -11.48 -3.00 18.01
C ILE A 158 -11.43 -4.52 17.83
N TRP A 159 -11.14 -5.26 18.90
CA TRP A 159 -11.05 -6.73 18.87
C TRP A 159 -12.37 -7.37 18.43
N LYS A 160 -13.51 -6.92 18.97
CA LYS A 160 -14.83 -7.42 18.58
C LYS A 160 -15.13 -7.18 17.10
N GLU A 161 -14.86 -5.97 16.60
CA GLU A 161 -15.15 -5.63 15.20
C GLU A 161 -14.13 -6.22 14.21
N ALA A 162 -12.97 -6.64 14.69
CA ALA A 162 -11.99 -7.46 13.98
C ALA A 162 -12.20 -8.96 14.24
N TYR A 163 -13.47 -9.39 14.29
CA TYR A 163 -13.90 -10.80 14.39
C TYR A 163 -13.30 -11.60 15.56
N GLN A 164 -12.97 -10.93 16.65
CA GLN A 164 -12.44 -11.56 17.87
C GLN A 164 -11.17 -12.40 17.61
N LEU A 165 -10.34 -11.98 16.64
CA LEU A 165 -9.07 -12.64 16.36
C LEU A 165 -8.16 -12.60 17.59
N GLU A 166 -7.82 -13.76 18.17
CA GLU A 166 -7.08 -13.81 19.45
C GLU A 166 -5.68 -13.19 19.35
N PHE A 167 -5.00 -13.34 18.22
CA PHE A 167 -3.62 -12.85 18.02
C PHE A 167 -3.49 -11.31 18.02
N ILE A 168 -4.58 -10.55 17.99
CA ILE A 168 -4.56 -9.09 18.14
C ILE A 168 -5.08 -8.60 19.50
N LYS A 169 -5.67 -9.49 20.32
CA LYS A 169 -6.43 -9.10 21.52
C LYS A 169 -5.58 -8.41 22.57
N GLU A 170 -4.32 -8.79 22.66
CA GLU A 170 -3.39 -8.27 23.67
C GLU A 170 -2.55 -7.10 23.18
N ALA A 171 -2.78 -6.57 21.97
CA ALA A 171 -1.97 -5.49 21.45
C ALA A 171 -2.08 -4.20 22.31
N PRO A 172 -0.95 -3.57 22.68
CA PRO A 172 -0.95 -2.32 23.44
C PRO A 172 -1.46 -1.11 22.64
N VAL A 173 -1.39 -1.17 21.31
CA VAL A 173 -1.87 -0.11 20.42
C VAL A 173 -2.48 -0.70 19.14
N TYR A 174 -3.51 -0.03 18.64
CA TYR A 174 -4.11 -0.31 17.33
C TYR A 174 -4.10 0.96 16.49
N LEU A 175 -3.77 0.82 15.22
CA LEU A 175 -3.92 1.88 14.23
C LEU A 175 -5.07 1.56 13.30
N VAL A 176 -5.89 2.56 12.99
CA VAL A 176 -6.95 2.47 11.99
C VAL A 176 -6.67 3.49 10.90
N PHE A 177 -6.63 3.02 9.66
CA PHE A 177 -6.36 3.83 8.49
C PHE A 177 -7.66 4.12 7.77
N SER A 178 -7.94 5.38 7.47
CA SER A 178 -9.12 5.79 6.71
C SER A 178 -8.74 6.52 5.43
N ASN A 179 -9.69 6.65 4.51
CA ASN A 179 -9.58 7.38 3.27
C ASN A 179 -10.62 8.49 3.21
N ILE A 180 -10.16 9.74 3.02
CA ILE A 180 -11.04 10.88 2.71
C ILE A 180 -11.13 11.02 1.19
N PHE A 181 -12.29 10.65 0.62
CA PHE A 181 -12.48 10.58 -0.84
C PHE A 181 -12.15 11.89 -1.56
N SER A 182 -12.56 13.02 -0.97
CA SER A 182 -12.44 14.34 -1.60
C SER A 182 -11.01 14.84 -1.77
N ARG A 183 -10.01 14.21 -1.10
CA ARG A 183 -8.60 14.67 -1.14
C ARG A 183 -7.90 14.38 -2.45
N ASN A 184 -8.30 13.33 -3.16
CA ASN A 184 -7.69 12.93 -4.41
C ASN A 184 -8.71 12.76 -5.55
N SER A 185 -10.02 12.67 -5.27
CA SER A 185 -11.07 12.55 -6.29
C SER A 185 -11.19 13.78 -7.20
N TRP A 186 -10.90 14.99 -6.70
CA TRP A 186 -10.87 16.19 -7.54
C TRP A 186 -9.81 16.10 -8.66
N LYS A 187 -8.77 15.30 -8.45
CA LYS A 187 -7.64 15.15 -9.38
C LYS A 187 -7.76 13.89 -10.24
N TYR A 188 -8.21 12.80 -9.64
CA TYR A 188 -8.18 11.47 -10.26
C TYR A 188 -9.57 10.88 -10.49
N LEU A 189 -10.63 11.63 -10.20
CA LEU A 189 -12.02 11.23 -10.37
C LEU A 189 -12.26 9.86 -9.75
N VAL A 190 -12.93 8.97 -10.48
CA VAL A 190 -13.25 7.62 -10.04
C VAL A 190 -12.02 6.75 -9.79
N ARG A 191 -10.87 7.02 -10.45
CA ARG A 191 -9.63 6.25 -10.27
C ARG A 191 -8.94 6.54 -8.94
N ALA A 192 -9.31 7.63 -8.28
CA ALA A 192 -8.72 8.07 -7.02
C ALA A 192 -8.70 6.98 -5.92
N PHE A 193 -9.73 6.14 -5.83
CA PHE A 193 -9.77 5.08 -4.83
C PHE A 193 -8.70 3.99 -5.06
N ARG A 194 -8.31 3.68 -6.31
CA ARG A 194 -7.15 2.80 -6.59
C ARG A 194 -5.89 3.35 -5.95
N TYR A 195 -5.69 4.67 -6.07
CA TYR A 195 -4.54 5.34 -5.48
C TYR A 195 -4.61 5.41 -3.97
N SER A 196 -5.78 5.63 -3.37
CA SER A 196 -5.93 5.56 -1.91
C SER A 196 -5.55 4.17 -1.36
N LEU A 197 -5.90 3.11 -2.06
CA LEU A 197 -5.52 1.74 -1.68
C LEU A 197 -4.01 1.51 -1.82
N GLN A 198 -3.39 1.96 -2.91
CA GLN A 198 -1.93 1.87 -3.08
C GLN A 198 -1.17 2.74 -2.06
N ASP A 199 -1.61 3.99 -1.85
CA ASP A 199 -1.12 4.92 -0.80
C ASP A 199 -1.16 4.25 0.59
N SER A 200 -2.23 3.51 0.88
CA SER A 200 -2.32 2.70 2.11
C SER A 200 -1.23 1.63 2.15
N GLY A 201 -1.00 0.91 1.05
CA GLY A 201 0.09 -0.06 0.94
C GLY A 201 1.47 0.55 1.21
N TYR A 202 1.77 1.72 0.64
CA TYR A 202 3.04 2.38 0.92
C TYR A 202 3.22 2.72 2.41
N ILE A 203 2.16 3.23 3.04
CA ILE A 203 2.13 3.53 4.48
C ILE A 203 2.33 2.27 5.33
N LEU A 204 1.68 1.16 4.96
CA LEU A 204 1.75 -0.09 5.73
C LEU A 204 3.13 -0.76 5.67
N GLN A 205 3.83 -0.67 4.54
CA GLN A 205 5.20 -1.19 4.47
C GLN A 205 6.16 -0.37 5.35
N ASN A 206 5.98 0.95 5.39
CA ASN A 206 6.72 1.80 6.34
C ASN A 206 6.37 1.46 7.79
N LEU A 207 5.09 1.27 8.11
CA LEU A 207 4.67 0.84 9.45
C LEU A 207 5.35 -0.47 9.86
N ASN A 208 5.35 -1.46 8.97
CA ASN A 208 5.90 -2.78 9.22
C ASN A 208 7.41 -2.73 9.51
N LEU A 209 8.17 -2.02 8.67
CA LEU A 209 9.62 -1.87 8.86
C LEU A 209 9.94 -0.98 10.08
N ALA A 210 9.18 0.09 10.31
CA ALA A 210 9.35 0.95 11.48
C ALA A 210 9.10 0.19 12.79
N ALA A 211 8.02 -0.60 12.86
CA ALA A 211 7.75 -1.45 14.01
C ALA A 211 8.87 -2.47 14.20
N SER A 212 9.29 -3.14 13.12
CA SER A 212 10.40 -4.08 13.15
C SER A 212 11.66 -3.43 13.71
N SER A 213 12.04 -2.23 13.23
CA SER A 213 13.22 -1.48 13.71
C SER A 213 13.17 -1.13 15.21
N LEU A 214 11.97 -1.01 15.77
CA LEU A 214 11.72 -0.74 17.19
C LEU A 214 11.56 -2.02 18.04
N GLY A 215 11.79 -3.20 17.47
CA GLY A 215 11.63 -4.48 18.16
C GLY A 215 10.16 -4.90 18.35
N MET A 216 9.24 -4.27 17.63
CA MET A 216 7.82 -4.57 17.62
C MET A 216 7.43 -5.35 16.37
N ALA A 217 6.22 -5.89 16.38
CA ALA A 217 5.61 -6.57 15.26
C ALA A 217 4.23 -5.99 14.95
N VAL A 218 3.79 -6.19 13.71
CA VAL A 218 2.52 -5.65 13.19
C VAL A 218 1.67 -6.78 12.64
N ASN A 219 0.43 -6.86 13.12
CA ASN A 219 -0.62 -7.69 12.54
C ASN A 219 -1.52 -6.80 11.68
N LEU A 220 -1.39 -6.91 10.35
CA LEU A 220 -2.19 -6.18 9.38
C LEU A 220 -3.51 -6.90 9.10
N LEU A 221 -4.63 -6.22 9.34
CA LEU A 221 -5.98 -6.75 9.12
C LEU A 221 -6.66 -6.00 7.98
N GLY A 222 -6.89 -6.74 6.89
CA GLY A 222 -7.71 -6.28 5.78
C GLY A 222 -9.20 -6.37 6.06
N ASP A 223 -9.63 -7.27 6.96
CA ASP A 223 -11.03 -7.53 7.31
C ASP A 223 -11.35 -7.05 8.71
N PHE A 224 -12.48 -6.34 8.81
CA PHE A 224 -13.14 -5.92 10.03
C PHE A 224 -14.55 -5.45 9.64
N ASN A 225 -15.40 -5.18 10.62
CA ASN A 225 -16.70 -4.59 10.38
C ASN A 225 -16.57 -3.08 10.03
N ASP A 226 -16.58 -2.75 8.74
CA ASP A 226 -16.41 -1.40 8.20
C ASP A 226 -17.37 -0.39 8.88
N GLN A 227 -18.67 -0.72 8.96
CA GLN A 227 -19.68 0.19 9.49
C GLN A 227 -19.49 0.49 10.98
N ASN A 228 -19.18 -0.54 11.78
CA ASN A 228 -19.01 -0.36 13.22
C ASN A 228 -17.71 0.40 13.54
N ILE A 229 -16.62 0.14 12.81
CA ILE A 229 -15.38 0.91 12.95
C ILE A 229 -15.59 2.36 12.50
N ASN A 230 -16.26 2.61 11.37
CA ASN A 230 -16.62 3.95 10.91
C ASN A 230 -17.43 4.69 11.99
N THR A 231 -18.40 4.01 12.62
CA THR A 231 -19.23 4.56 13.70
C THR A 231 -18.42 4.82 14.97
N LEU A 232 -17.53 3.91 15.35
CA LEU A 232 -16.63 4.08 16.50
C LEU A 232 -15.79 5.36 16.37
N LEU A 233 -15.30 5.63 15.17
CA LEU A 233 -14.50 6.79 14.81
C LEU A 233 -15.34 8.06 14.52
N ASN A 234 -16.67 7.97 14.55
CA ASN A 234 -17.61 9.03 14.15
C ASN A 234 -17.35 9.55 12.72
N LEU A 235 -17.12 8.65 11.76
CA LEU A 235 -16.91 9.00 10.36
C LEU A 235 -18.23 9.11 9.61
N ILE A 236 -18.30 10.06 8.67
CA ILE A 236 -19.40 10.20 7.74
C ILE A 236 -19.04 9.41 6.49
N ALA A 237 -19.73 8.29 6.23
CA ALA A 237 -19.36 7.33 5.19
C ALA A 237 -19.35 7.91 3.75
N SER A 238 -20.04 9.03 3.51
CA SER A 238 -19.98 9.75 2.22
C SER A 238 -18.73 10.63 2.06
N GLU A 239 -17.94 10.83 3.12
CA GLU A 239 -16.76 11.69 3.12
C GLU A 239 -15.48 10.89 3.41
N GLU A 240 -15.53 10.04 4.43
CA GLU A 240 -14.38 9.33 4.96
C GLU A 240 -14.77 7.93 5.41
N VAL A 241 -13.93 6.96 5.07
CA VAL A 241 -14.18 5.55 5.31
C VAL A 241 -12.93 4.82 5.75
N THR A 242 -13.06 3.86 6.65
CA THR A 242 -11.95 3.02 7.10
C THR A 242 -11.55 1.99 6.06
N LEU A 243 -10.26 1.82 5.86
CA LEU A 243 -9.70 0.86 4.91
C LEU A 243 -9.08 -0.33 5.62
N LEU A 244 -8.18 -0.07 6.59
CA LEU A 244 -7.25 -1.04 7.17
C LEU A 244 -7.11 -0.85 8.68
N LEU A 245 -6.79 -1.94 9.37
CA LEU A 245 -6.51 -1.96 10.81
C LEU A 245 -5.16 -2.64 11.04
N ALA A 246 -4.34 -2.11 11.94
CA ALA A 246 -3.09 -2.73 12.37
C ALA A 246 -3.05 -2.86 13.89
N ALA A 247 -2.74 -4.05 14.40
CA ALA A 247 -2.46 -4.29 15.81
C ALA A 247 -0.95 -4.43 16.01
N ILE A 248 -0.39 -3.74 17.01
CA ILE A 248 1.06 -3.55 17.14
C ILE A 248 1.46 -3.81 18.58
N GLY A 249 2.56 -4.55 18.75
CA GLY A 249 3.12 -4.84 20.08
C GLY A 249 4.40 -5.66 19.99
N THR A 250 4.92 -6.05 21.14
CA THR A 250 6.07 -6.95 21.21
C THR A 250 5.66 -8.35 20.75
N PRO A 251 6.38 -8.97 19.79
CA PRO A 251 6.08 -10.34 19.38
C PRO A 251 6.45 -11.32 20.50
N GLU A 252 5.53 -12.22 20.86
CA GLU A 252 5.84 -13.37 21.72
C GLU A 252 6.34 -14.56 20.91
N ASN A 253 5.55 -14.94 19.91
CA ASN A 253 5.85 -16.00 18.97
C ASN A 253 5.08 -15.74 17.66
N PHE A 254 5.50 -16.42 16.60
CA PHE A 254 4.79 -16.39 15.32
C PHE A 254 3.83 -17.57 15.23
N LEU A 255 2.64 -17.34 14.70
CA LEU A 255 1.74 -18.42 14.36
C LEU A 255 2.31 -19.19 13.15
N LYS A 256 2.20 -20.51 13.12
CA LYS A 256 2.61 -21.33 11.94
C LYS A 256 1.45 -21.69 11.03
N THR A 257 0.25 -21.61 11.56
CA THR A 257 -1.02 -21.76 10.87
C THR A 257 -2.07 -20.98 11.66
N ALA A 258 -2.99 -20.35 10.96
CA ALA A 258 -4.11 -19.64 11.56
C ALA A 258 -5.32 -19.97 10.71
N THR A 259 -6.41 -20.27 11.40
CA THR A 259 -7.74 -20.37 10.81
C THR A 259 -8.53 -19.20 11.36
N TYR A 260 -9.10 -18.40 10.48
CA TYR A 260 -10.09 -17.41 10.88
C TYR A 260 -11.14 -17.28 9.80
N SER A 261 -12.29 -16.76 10.21
CA SER A 261 -13.40 -16.47 9.33
C SER A 261 -13.57 -14.97 9.23
N PHE A 262 -13.73 -14.48 8.01
CA PHE A 262 -14.33 -13.17 7.76
C PHE A 262 -15.69 -13.37 7.13
N GLY A 263 -16.54 -12.36 7.28
CA GLY A 263 -17.87 -12.35 6.69
C GLY A 263 -17.85 -11.73 5.30
N MET A 264 -18.28 -12.47 4.28
CA MET A 264 -18.58 -11.93 2.95
C MET A 264 -20.09 -11.73 2.79
N LEU A 265 -20.53 -10.67 2.10
CA LEU A 265 -21.94 -10.46 1.79
C LEU A 265 -22.48 -11.60 0.90
N LYS A 266 -23.62 -12.22 1.29
CA LYS A 266 -24.29 -13.32 0.55
C LYS A 266 -24.84 -12.88 -0.81
N GLU A 267 -25.37 -11.65 -0.88
CA GLU A 267 -25.96 -11.08 -2.08
C GLU A 267 -25.44 -9.66 -2.31
N ASP A 268 -25.37 -9.27 -3.59
CA ASP A 268 -25.13 -7.89 -3.98
C ASP A 268 -26.21 -7.00 -3.35
N LYS A 269 -25.79 -6.05 -2.50
CA LYS A 269 -26.71 -5.04 -1.93
C LYS A 269 -27.45 -4.36 -3.08
N ASN A 270 -28.77 -4.22 -2.97
CA ASN A 270 -29.53 -3.39 -3.89
C ASN A 270 -29.04 -1.94 -3.73
N LEU A 271 -28.23 -1.47 -4.67
CA LEU A 271 -27.62 -0.13 -4.62
C LEU A 271 -28.60 0.98 -5.04
N ALA A 272 -29.88 0.68 -5.24
CA ALA A 272 -30.91 1.66 -5.53
C ALA A 272 -31.03 2.67 -4.38
N GLY A 273 -30.78 3.96 -4.68
CA GLY A 273 -30.88 5.06 -3.71
C GLY A 273 -29.59 5.38 -2.92
N LEU A 274 -28.48 4.70 -3.20
CA LEU A 274 -27.15 4.98 -2.62
C LEU A 274 -26.41 6.10 -3.38
N PRO A 275 -25.30 6.67 -2.84
CA PRO A 275 -24.68 7.90 -3.32
C PRO A 275 -24.36 7.91 -4.83
N ALA A 276 -24.35 9.09 -5.44
CA ALA A 276 -24.04 9.26 -6.86
C ALA A 276 -22.57 8.97 -7.24
N ASP A 277 -21.65 8.96 -6.26
CA ASP A 277 -20.21 8.80 -6.51
C ASP A 277 -19.79 7.32 -6.59
N PRO A 278 -19.15 6.89 -7.70
CA PRO A 278 -18.78 5.48 -7.88
C PRO A 278 -17.76 4.93 -6.85
N GLN A 279 -16.92 5.77 -6.25
CA GLN A 279 -15.94 5.31 -5.26
C GLN A 279 -16.63 4.95 -3.95
N GLN A 280 -17.59 5.79 -3.53
CA GLN A 280 -18.40 5.54 -2.35
C GLN A 280 -19.23 4.25 -2.52
N LEU A 281 -19.83 4.06 -3.71
CA LEU A 281 -20.57 2.84 -4.03
C LEU A 281 -19.68 1.60 -3.99
N PHE A 282 -18.49 1.67 -4.58
CA PHE A 282 -17.55 0.55 -4.56
C PHE A 282 -17.06 0.25 -3.13
N TYR A 283 -16.81 1.26 -2.31
CA TYR A 283 -16.49 1.06 -0.90
C TYR A 283 -17.61 0.29 -0.18
N LEU A 284 -18.87 0.75 -0.29
CA LEU A 284 -20.00 0.09 0.36
C LEU A 284 -20.17 -1.36 -0.11
N LYS A 285 -19.93 -1.62 -1.40
CA LYS A 285 -20.03 -2.96 -1.99
C LYS A 285 -18.91 -3.90 -1.51
N SER A 286 -17.69 -3.39 -1.41
CA SER A 286 -16.51 -4.15 -0.94
C SER A 286 -16.35 -4.15 0.59
N GLY A 287 -17.30 -3.57 1.32
CA GLY A 287 -17.32 -3.49 2.77
C GLY A 287 -17.87 -4.78 3.40
N HIS A 288 -17.39 -5.10 4.60
CA HIS A 288 -17.93 -6.19 5.41
C HIS A 288 -18.71 -5.58 6.58
N GLU A 289 -20.00 -5.95 6.76
CA GLU A 289 -20.89 -5.41 7.80
C GLU A 289 -21.54 -6.56 8.58
N ASN A 290 -21.45 -6.58 9.92
CA ASN A 290 -22.10 -7.61 10.75
C ASN A 290 -23.61 -7.36 10.91
N SER A 291 -24.41 -7.67 9.91
CA SER A 291 -25.67 -8.38 10.19
C SER A 291 -25.39 -9.87 9.97
N ARG A 292 -25.34 -10.64 11.06
CA ARG A 292 -24.97 -12.07 11.07
C ARG A 292 -25.84 -12.96 10.16
N ASP A 293 -26.95 -12.44 9.65
CA ASP A 293 -27.91 -13.22 8.87
C ASP A 293 -27.56 -13.28 7.37
N ASP A 294 -26.81 -12.29 6.83
CA ASP A 294 -26.54 -12.15 5.39
C ASP A 294 -25.08 -12.39 5.00
N LEU A 295 -24.25 -12.91 5.92
CA LEU A 295 -22.84 -13.18 5.65
C LEU A 295 -22.56 -14.67 5.44
N ILE A 296 -21.66 -14.98 4.50
CA ILE A 296 -20.99 -16.28 4.42
C ILE A 296 -19.72 -16.19 5.25
N ASN A 297 -19.59 -17.04 6.26
CA ASN A 297 -18.31 -17.22 6.95
C ASN A 297 -17.38 -17.99 6.01
N VAL A 298 -16.36 -17.32 5.49
CA VAL A 298 -15.31 -17.96 4.70
C VAL A 298 -14.16 -18.30 5.62
N GLU A 299 -13.94 -19.59 5.85
CA GLU A 299 -12.78 -20.07 6.59
C GLU A 299 -11.54 -19.97 5.72
N VAL A 300 -10.59 -19.13 6.11
CA VAL A 300 -9.28 -19.05 5.47
C VAL A 300 -8.22 -19.69 6.36
N LYS A 301 -7.53 -20.68 5.78
CA LYS A 301 -6.39 -21.34 6.40
C LYS A 301 -5.10 -20.76 5.87
N LEU A 302 -4.29 -20.22 6.77
CA LEU A 302 -2.97 -19.69 6.47
C LEU A 302 -1.87 -20.75 6.73
N PRO A 303 -0.75 -20.74 5.97
CA PRO A 303 -0.48 -19.83 4.86
C PRO A 303 -1.40 -20.13 3.67
N PHE A 304 -1.88 -19.07 3.02
CA PHE A 304 -2.71 -19.21 1.83
C PHE A 304 -1.94 -20.00 0.77
N LYS A 305 -2.47 -21.17 0.38
CA LYS A 305 -1.85 -21.98 -0.67
C LYS A 305 -2.30 -21.46 -2.03
N LYS A 306 -1.43 -20.72 -2.70
CA LYS A 306 -1.64 -20.35 -4.10
C LYS A 306 -1.86 -21.62 -4.93
N VAL A 307 -2.92 -21.65 -5.74
CA VAL A 307 -3.05 -22.65 -6.81
C VAL A 307 -2.17 -22.13 -7.96
N PRO A 308 -1.07 -22.80 -8.32
CA PRO A 308 -0.26 -22.33 -9.43
C PRO A 308 -1.10 -22.39 -10.71
N ALA A 309 -1.25 -21.26 -11.39
CA ALA A 309 -1.79 -21.23 -12.74
C ALA A 309 -0.96 -22.18 -13.64
N LYS A 310 -1.63 -22.87 -14.58
CA LYS A 310 -0.93 -23.67 -15.59
C LYS A 310 -0.05 -22.75 -16.43
N LYS A 311 1.25 -22.71 -16.15
CA LYS A 311 2.22 -21.95 -16.94
C LYS A 311 2.49 -22.67 -18.26
N LYS A 312 2.56 -21.90 -19.35
CA LYS A 312 3.25 -22.36 -20.57
C LYS A 312 4.73 -22.54 -20.24
N ALA A 313 5.41 -23.41 -20.99
CA ALA A 313 6.86 -23.54 -20.83
C ALA A 313 7.52 -22.17 -21.08
N PRO A 314 8.46 -21.75 -20.21
CA PRO A 314 9.09 -20.44 -20.33
C PRO A 314 9.92 -20.36 -21.61
N LEU A 315 9.97 -19.17 -22.23
CA LEU A 315 10.71 -18.97 -23.48
C LEU A 315 12.23 -19.05 -23.28
N GLU A 316 12.77 -18.15 -22.47
CA GLU A 316 14.20 -18.06 -22.13
C GLU A 316 14.32 -17.54 -20.69
N LEU A 317 14.97 -18.32 -19.81
CA LEU A 317 15.17 -17.96 -18.39
C LEU A 317 16.60 -17.47 -18.14
N ILE A 318 16.72 -16.30 -17.53
CA ILE A 318 17.98 -15.65 -17.16
C ILE A 318 18.08 -15.62 -15.64
N ALA A 319 19.13 -16.22 -15.08
CA ALA A 319 19.39 -16.16 -13.64
C ALA A 319 19.84 -14.76 -13.23
N LEU A 320 19.27 -14.25 -12.14
CA LEU A 320 19.75 -13.02 -11.52
C LEU A 320 20.90 -13.34 -10.55
N PRO A 321 21.87 -12.42 -10.37
CA PRO A 321 22.88 -12.56 -9.32
C PRO A 321 22.23 -12.55 -7.93
N GLU A 322 22.91 -13.06 -6.92
CA GLU A 322 22.42 -13.00 -5.54
C GLU A 322 22.13 -11.54 -5.12
N PRO A 323 21.01 -11.28 -4.41
CA PRO A 323 20.66 -9.95 -3.98
C PRO A 323 21.65 -9.43 -2.92
N GLN A 324 21.84 -8.11 -2.86
CA GLN A 324 22.62 -7.50 -1.80
C GLN A 324 21.91 -7.66 -0.46
N MET A 325 22.61 -8.26 0.51
CA MET A 325 22.06 -8.58 1.84
C MET A 325 22.61 -7.68 2.96
N VAL A 326 23.31 -6.60 2.64
CA VAL A 326 23.87 -5.68 3.63
C VAL A 326 23.70 -4.24 3.14
N PHE A 327 22.94 -3.45 3.89
CA PHE A 327 22.86 -2.00 3.72
C PHE A 327 23.55 -1.30 4.88
N SER A 328 24.26 -0.20 4.59
CA SER A 328 24.97 0.58 5.62
C SER A 328 24.04 1.44 6.48
N GLU A 329 22.91 1.85 5.91
CA GLU A 329 21.96 2.75 6.57
C GLU A 329 20.86 1.98 7.28
N THR A 330 20.41 2.59 8.38
CA THR A 330 19.30 2.07 9.19
C THR A 330 17.97 2.24 8.48
N THR A 331 16.98 1.44 8.85
CA THR A 331 15.59 1.58 8.38
C THR A 331 15.06 3.00 8.58
N PHE A 332 15.35 3.61 9.75
CA PHE A 332 14.96 4.98 10.04
C PHE A 332 15.52 5.96 9.00
N GLN A 333 16.83 5.90 8.74
CA GLN A 333 17.50 6.80 7.81
C GLN A 333 16.92 6.67 6.40
N ILE A 334 16.73 5.44 5.91
CA ILE A 334 16.20 5.20 4.58
C ILE A 334 14.77 5.74 4.42
N ILE A 335 13.86 5.42 5.35
CA ILE A 335 12.48 5.94 5.32
C ILE A 335 12.48 7.48 5.35
N TYR A 336 13.34 8.07 6.18
CA TYR A 336 13.42 9.52 6.33
C TYR A 336 13.95 10.20 5.05
N GLN A 337 14.91 9.60 4.36
CA GLN A 337 15.54 10.11 3.14
C GLN A 337 14.74 9.85 1.86
N ARG A 338 13.97 8.77 1.79
CA ARG A 338 13.24 8.32 0.59
C ARG A 338 12.44 9.43 -0.07
N ARG A 339 12.66 9.69 -1.37
CA ARG A 339 11.86 10.65 -2.14
C ARG A 339 11.49 10.09 -3.51
N SER A 340 10.39 10.59 -4.07
CA SER A 340 10.08 10.39 -5.49
C SER A 340 10.84 11.41 -6.32
N VAL A 341 11.65 10.92 -7.26
CA VAL A 341 12.44 11.78 -8.14
C VAL A 341 11.61 12.31 -9.28
N HIS A 342 12.01 13.45 -9.85
CA HIS A 342 11.26 14.06 -10.94
C HIS A 342 11.59 13.44 -12.29
N ASN A 343 12.85 13.09 -12.53
CA ASN A 343 13.33 12.48 -13.76
C ASN A 343 14.61 11.68 -13.48
N PHE A 344 15.11 10.99 -14.49
CA PHE A 344 16.29 10.12 -14.41
C PHE A 344 17.35 10.53 -15.42
N LEU A 345 18.60 10.22 -15.08
CA LEU A 345 19.71 10.17 -16.01
C LEU A 345 19.64 8.85 -16.77
N ARG A 346 19.93 8.90 -18.07
CA ARG A 346 20.09 7.71 -18.92
C ARG A 346 21.46 7.07 -18.70
N ILE A 347 21.62 6.53 -17.50
CA ILE A 347 22.80 5.80 -17.06
C ILE A 347 22.30 4.42 -16.63
N PRO A 348 22.95 3.33 -17.06
CA PRO A 348 22.54 2.00 -16.68
C PRO A 348 22.65 1.82 -15.16
N ILE A 349 21.72 1.07 -14.59
CA ILE A 349 21.89 0.47 -13.25
C ILE A 349 22.57 -0.88 -13.40
N THR A 350 23.18 -1.36 -12.32
CA THR A 350 23.82 -2.67 -12.35
C THR A 350 22.77 -3.79 -12.35
N LEU A 351 23.12 -4.97 -12.87
CA LEU A 351 22.25 -6.14 -12.76
C LEU A 351 22.02 -6.55 -11.29
N SER A 352 23.00 -6.28 -10.42
CA SER A 352 22.90 -6.50 -8.97
C SER A 352 21.86 -5.59 -8.31
N ASP A 353 21.78 -4.32 -8.74
CA ASP A 353 20.76 -3.38 -8.25
C ASP A 353 19.35 -3.89 -8.57
N LEU A 354 19.13 -4.27 -9.83
CA LEU A 354 17.84 -4.81 -10.27
C LEU A 354 17.49 -6.11 -9.54
N SER A 355 18.46 -7.03 -9.41
CA SER A 355 18.29 -8.28 -8.67
C SER A 355 17.82 -8.02 -7.24
N THR A 356 18.51 -7.12 -6.54
CA THR A 356 18.21 -6.76 -5.16
C THR A 356 16.80 -6.18 -5.03
N ILE A 357 16.42 -5.25 -5.90
CA ILE A 357 15.07 -4.68 -5.92
C ILE A 357 14.01 -5.78 -6.11
N LEU A 358 14.17 -6.65 -7.11
CA LEU A 358 13.21 -7.71 -7.41
C LEU A 358 13.13 -8.78 -6.30
N HIS A 359 14.21 -9.01 -5.56
CA HIS A 359 14.19 -9.88 -4.40
C HIS A 359 13.30 -9.30 -3.29
N TYR A 360 13.51 -8.04 -2.92
CA TYR A 360 12.88 -7.41 -1.76
C TYR A 360 11.41 -7.06 -1.94
N ILE A 361 10.91 -6.84 -3.17
CA ILE A 361 9.47 -6.65 -3.39
C ILE A 361 8.65 -7.88 -2.95
N TYR A 362 9.24 -9.07 -2.97
CA TYR A 362 8.62 -10.31 -2.49
C TYR A 362 8.97 -10.62 -1.02
N GLN A 363 9.78 -9.80 -0.34
CA GLN A 363 10.03 -9.90 1.11
C GLN A 363 9.11 -8.98 1.93
N VAL A 364 8.05 -8.44 1.34
CA VAL A 364 7.03 -7.67 2.05
C VAL A 364 5.97 -8.60 2.66
N PRO A 365 5.45 -8.33 3.87
CA PRO A 365 4.29 -9.05 4.36
C PRO A 365 3.08 -8.68 3.49
N ALA A 366 2.45 -9.65 2.84
CA ALA A 366 1.21 -9.42 2.11
C ALA A 366 0.01 -9.54 3.06
N ILE A 367 -1.05 -8.77 2.82
CA ILE A 367 -2.34 -8.99 3.49
C ILE A 367 -2.76 -10.45 3.24
N TYR A 368 -2.94 -11.19 4.33
CA TYR A 368 -3.24 -12.63 4.35
C TYR A 368 -2.25 -13.54 3.65
N ASN A 369 -0.99 -13.09 3.53
CA ASN A 369 0.06 -13.82 2.84
C ASN A 369 -0.36 -14.25 1.43
N PHE A 370 -1.18 -13.41 0.79
CA PHE A 370 -1.68 -13.60 -0.55
C PHE A 370 -0.84 -12.73 -1.51
N PRO A 371 0.25 -13.26 -2.10
CA PRO A 371 0.93 -12.56 -3.17
C PRO A 371 0.07 -12.65 -4.43
N ALA A 372 -0.83 -11.68 -4.53
CA ALA A 372 -1.81 -11.54 -5.60
C ALA A 372 -1.20 -11.04 -6.91
N TYR A 373 0.13 -10.94 -7.03
CA TYR A 373 0.72 -10.24 -8.16
C TYR A 373 1.88 -10.96 -8.83
N HIS A 374 1.95 -10.79 -10.15
CA HIS A 374 3.12 -11.07 -10.95
C HIS A 374 3.84 -9.77 -11.32
N THR A 375 5.15 -9.86 -11.50
CA THR A 375 6.01 -8.71 -11.75
C THR A 375 6.53 -8.74 -13.17
N TYR A 376 6.09 -7.79 -13.97
CA TYR A 376 6.59 -7.56 -15.32
C TYR A 376 7.63 -6.43 -15.29
N VAL A 377 8.75 -6.62 -15.99
CA VAL A 377 9.87 -5.69 -15.98
C VAL A 377 10.21 -5.30 -17.41
N VAL A 378 10.24 -4.00 -17.68
CA VAL A 378 10.74 -3.44 -18.93
C VAL A 378 12.15 -2.92 -18.68
N ILE A 379 13.12 -3.56 -19.33
CA ILE A 379 14.55 -3.24 -19.23
C ILE A 379 14.91 -2.26 -20.34
N ASN A 380 15.32 -1.05 -19.96
CA ASN A 380 15.76 -0.01 -20.89
C ASN A 380 17.28 0.16 -20.91
N GLU A 381 17.92 0.13 -19.74
CA GLU A 381 19.37 0.29 -19.54
C GLU A 381 19.82 -0.43 -18.26
N VAL A 382 20.18 -1.72 -18.36
CA VAL A 382 20.77 -2.50 -17.25
C VAL A 382 22.04 -3.17 -17.74
N GLU A 383 23.10 -3.10 -16.94
CA GLU A 383 24.39 -3.70 -17.31
C GLU A 383 24.25 -5.20 -17.58
N ASN A 384 24.84 -5.67 -18.68
CA ASN A 384 24.88 -7.09 -19.06
C ASN A 384 23.51 -7.76 -19.23
N LEU A 385 22.42 -6.99 -19.40
CA LEU A 385 21.09 -7.52 -19.67
C LEU A 385 20.52 -6.85 -20.91
N ALA A 386 19.97 -7.66 -21.83
CA ALA A 386 19.41 -7.12 -23.07
C ALA A 386 18.13 -6.31 -22.79
N ASN A 387 17.91 -5.24 -23.56
CA ASN A 387 16.65 -4.52 -23.51
C ASN A 387 15.50 -5.42 -23.93
N GLY A 388 14.39 -5.32 -23.20
CA GLY A 388 13.23 -6.15 -23.46
C GLY A 388 12.17 -6.06 -22.37
N VAL A 389 11.14 -6.88 -22.56
CA VAL A 389 10.07 -7.12 -21.60
C VAL A 389 10.29 -8.49 -20.98
N TYR A 390 10.25 -8.54 -19.66
CA TYR A 390 10.53 -9.74 -18.88
C TYR A 390 9.41 -10.01 -17.86
N LEU A 391 9.21 -11.28 -17.53
CA LEU A 391 8.44 -11.71 -16.36
C LEU A 391 9.41 -12.18 -15.28
N TYR A 392 9.28 -11.68 -14.06
CA TYR A 392 10.10 -12.15 -12.95
C TYR A 392 9.49 -13.36 -12.24
N HIS A 393 10.27 -14.41 -12.07
CA HIS A 393 9.91 -15.64 -11.35
C HIS A 393 10.58 -15.64 -9.97
N PRO A 394 9.88 -15.18 -8.91
CA PRO A 394 10.49 -14.95 -7.60
C PRO A 394 11.01 -16.21 -6.92
N SER A 395 10.34 -17.36 -7.10
CA SER A 395 10.74 -18.62 -6.47
C SER A 395 12.07 -19.18 -7.01
N GLU A 396 12.42 -18.84 -8.25
CA GLU A 396 13.66 -19.27 -8.90
C GLU A 396 14.69 -18.15 -8.96
N HIS A 397 14.30 -16.93 -8.63
CA HIS A 397 15.09 -15.71 -8.81
C HIS A 397 15.61 -15.54 -10.25
N LYS A 398 14.69 -15.66 -11.23
CA LYS A 398 15.00 -15.58 -12.67
C LYS A 398 14.08 -14.61 -13.41
N LEU A 399 14.58 -14.04 -14.50
CA LEU A 399 13.79 -13.31 -15.49
C LEU A 399 13.48 -14.20 -16.68
N GLU A 400 12.23 -14.24 -17.11
CA GLU A 400 11.81 -14.83 -18.38
C GLU A 400 11.71 -13.74 -19.45
N LEU A 401 12.45 -13.86 -20.55
CA LEU A 401 12.36 -12.91 -21.66
C LEU A 401 11.07 -13.16 -22.47
N LEU A 402 10.14 -12.19 -22.43
CA LEU A 402 8.89 -12.24 -23.17
C LEU A 402 9.02 -11.60 -24.56
N LYS A 403 9.77 -10.50 -24.65
CA LYS A 403 9.97 -9.74 -25.89
C LYS A 403 11.30 -9.01 -25.87
N LYS A 404 12.19 -9.32 -26.83
CA LYS A 404 13.46 -8.60 -27.01
C LYS A 404 13.24 -7.29 -27.79
N GLY A 405 13.87 -6.20 -27.36
CA GLY A 405 13.80 -4.91 -28.06
C GLY A 405 13.80 -3.71 -27.11
N THR A 406 13.81 -2.50 -27.68
CA THR A 406 13.75 -1.26 -26.92
C THR A 406 12.30 -0.76 -26.87
N PHE A 407 11.73 -0.62 -25.67
CA PHE A 407 10.31 -0.27 -25.47
C PHE A 407 10.06 1.00 -24.66
N ARG A 408 11.10 1.79 -24.33
CA ARG A 408 10.93 3.02 -23.55
C ARG A 408 9.96 4.03 -24.16
N GLY A 409 9.94 4.12 -25.50
CA GLY A 409 9.02 4.98 -26.24
C GLY A 409 7.58 4.50 -26.11
N ASP A 410 7.35 3.20 -26.33
CA ASP A 410 6.05 2.56 -26.18
C ASP A 410 5.51 2.71 -24.77
N ILE A 411 6.32 2.38 -23.76
CA ILE A 411 5.91 2.41 -22.35
C ILE A 411 5.72 3.85 -21.84
N SER A 412 6.56 4.80 -22.26
CA SER A 412 6.32 6.22 -21.98
C SER A 412 4.99 6.67 -22.57
N TYR A 413 4.72 6.35 -23.85
CA TYR A 413 3.45 6.68 -24.50
C TYR A 413 2.25 6.06 -23.78
N LEU A 414 2.33 4.76 -23.44
CA LEU A 414 1.29 4.03 -22.73
C LEU A 414 1.02 4.58 -21.32
N THR A 415 1.98 5.29 -20.73
CA THR A 415 1.89 5.91 -19.41
C THR A 415 1.65 7.42 -19.50
N LEU A 416 0.96 7.90 -20.53
CA LEU A 416 0.64 9.31 -20.76
C LEU A 416 1.87 10.19 -21.06
N ALA A 417 2.83 9.67 -21.82
CA ALA A 417 4.05 10.35 -22.28
C ALA A 417 4.89 10.95 -21.13
N GLN A 418 5.06 10.20 -20.05
CA GLN A 418 5.86 10.64 -18.90
C GLN A 418 7.36 10.52 -19.17
N ASP A 419 8.08 11.65 -19.17
CA ASP A 419 9.55 11.70 -19.37
C ASP A 419 10.31 10.82 -18.38
N ALA A 420 9.87 10.77 -17.13
CA ALA A 420 10.48 9.94 -16.10
C ALA A 420 10.42 8.44 -16.47
N VAL A 421 9.33 8.00 -17.11
CA VAL A 421 9.20 6.62 -17.58
C VAL A 421 10.13 6.37 -18.77
N PHE A 422 10.23 7.34 -19.69
CA PHE A 422 11.13 7.25 -20.84
C PHE A 422 12.61 7.18 -20.46
N ASN A 423 13.03 7.95 -19.45
CA ASN A 423 14.42 8.08 -19.05
C ASN A 423 14.89 7.03 -18.03
N ALA A 424 13.97 6.32 -17.38
CA ALA A 424 14.31 5.32 -16.39
C ALA A 424 15.04 4.10 -16.98
N SER A 425 15.96 3.55 -16.20
CA SER A 425 16.72 2.33 -16.50
C SER A 425 15.82 1.10 -16.56
N VAL A 426 14.83 1.03 -15.67
CA VAL A 426 13.82 -0.04 -15.63
C VAL A 426 12.43 0.49 -15.26
N ALA A 427 11.39 -0.15 -15.80
CA ALA A 427 10.01 0.00 -15.34
C ALA A 427 9.49 -1.33 -14.83
N ILE A 428 8.99 -1.35 -13.60
CA ILE A 428 8.47 -2.53 -12.90
C ILE A 428 6.96 -2.37 -12.76
N TYR A 429 6.20 -3.32 -13.27
CA TYR A 429 4.74 -3.35 -13.21
C TYR A 429 4.25 -4.53 -12.42
N PHE A 430 3.19 -4.31 -11.64
CA PHE A 430 2.51 -5.33 -10.86
C PHE A 430 1.16 -5.62 -11.50
N ALA A 431 0.95 -6.90 -11.84
CA ALA A 431 -0.29 -7.37 -12.41
C ALA A 431 -0.95 -8.39 -11.49
N CYS A 432 -2.26 -8.41 -11.38
CA CYS A 432 -3.00 -9.33 -10.52
C CYS A 432 -4.03 -10.12 -11.31
N ASP A 433 -4.13 -11.42 -11.05
CA ASP A 433 -5.19 -12.28 -11.61
C ASP A 433 -6.49 -12.11 -10.81
N PHE A 434 -7.54 -11.61 -11.45
CA PHE A 434 -8.79 -11.31 -10.78
C PHE A 434 -9.52 -12.57 -10.30
N LYS A 435 -9.28 -13.74 -10.91
CA LYS A 435 -9.78 -15.01 -10.35
C LYS A 435 -9.13 -15.35 -9.02
N GLU A 436 -7.87 -14.96 -8.82
CA GLU A 436 -7.20 -15.17 -7.55
C GLU A 436 -7.75 -14.21 -6.48
N ILE A 437 -8.09 -12.97 -6.82
CA ILE A 437 -8.56 -11.99 -5.82
C ILE A 437 -10.05 -12.18 -5.46
N ASP A 438 -10.86 -12.72 -6.38
CA ASP A 438 -12.30 -12.97 -6.19
C ASP A 438 -12.60 -13.93 -5.03
N ILE A 439 -11.62 -14.71 -4.57
CA ILE A 439 -11.74 -15.54 -3.36
C ILE A 439 -12.08 -14.71 -2.11
N PHE A 440 -11.78 -13.41 -2.13
CA PHE A 440 -12.07 -12.44 -1.07
C PHE A 440 -13.22 -11.51 -1.45
N SER A 441 -14.07 -11.87 -2.43
CA SER A 441 -15.08 -11.00 -3.03
C SER A 441 -14.50 -9.73 -3.67
N ASP A 442 -15.34 -8.73 -3.92
CA ASP A 442 -14.91 -7.39 -4.33
C ASP A 442 -13.91 -6.75 -3.35
N ARG A 443 -13.84 -7.21 -2.10
CA ARG A 443 -12.81 -6.77 -1.13
C ARG A 443 -11.40 -7.22 -1.50
N GLY A 444 -11.23 -8.32 -2.22
CA GLY A 444 -9.94 -8.77 -2.76
C GLY A 444 -9.26 -7.71 -3.62
N TYR A 445 -10.04 -6.85 -4.29
CA TYR A 445 -9.54 -5.70 -5.03
C TYR A 445 -8.77 -4.71 -4.14
N ARG A 446 -9.23 -4.49 -2.90
CA ARG A 446 -8.54 -3.65 -1.91
C ARG A 446 -7.19 -4.27 -1.57
N TYR A 447 -7.16 -5.57 -1.29
CA TYR A 447 -5.95 -6.30 -0.91
C TYR A 447 -4.92 -6.30 -2.02
N ALA A 448 -5.34 -6.51 -3.26
CA ALA A 448 -4.46 -6.47 -4.42
C ALA A 448 -3.76 -5.11 -4.55
N HIS A 449 -4.52 -4.00 -4.48
CA HIS A 449 -3.96 -2.64 -4.57
C HIS A 449 -3.04 -2.30 -3.39
N ILE A 450 -3.39 -2.74 -2.18
CA ILE A 450 -2.57 -2.52 -0.99
C ILE A 450 -1.27 -3.33 -1.08
N ASN A 451 -1.34 -4.60 -1.48
CA ASN A 451 -0.17 -5.46 -1.61
C ASN A 451 0.81 -4.93 -2.66
N ILE A 452 0.33 -4.42 -3.81
CA ILE A 452 1.22 -3.78 -4.79
C ILE A 452 1.76 -2.42 -4.30
N GLY A 453 1.03 -1.71 -3.43
CA GLY A 453 1.54 -0.50 -2.77
C GLY A 453 2.68 -0.82 -1.79
N MET A 454 2.55 -1.91 -1.02
CA MET A 454 3.62 -2.39 -0.14
C MET A 454 4.86 -2.82 -0.93
N ALA A 455 4.66 -3.57 -2.03
CA ALA A 455 5.73 -3.92 -2.96
C ALA A 455 6.37 -2.67 -3.59
N GLY A 456 5.56 -1.67 -3.96
CA GLY A 456 6.03 -0.38 -4.46
C GLY A 456 6.91 0.36 -3.45
N GLU A 457 6.55 0.37 -2.16
CA GLU A 457 7.39 1.00 -1.13
C GLU A 457 8.68 0.22 -0.92
N ALA A 458 8.66 -1.11 -1.01
CA ALA A 458 9.90 -1.89 -1.01
C ALA A 458 10.83 -1.46 -2.15
N VAL A 459 10.31 -1.20 -3.37
CA VAL A 459 11.13 -0.61 -4.45
C VAL A 459 11.70 0.75 -4.03
N TYR A 460 10.88 1.65 -3.48
CA TYR A 460 11.34 2.96 -3.04
C TYR A 460 12.47 2.88 -2.01
N LEU A 461 12.32 2.06 -0.96
CA LEU A 461 13.28 1.97 0.13
C LEU A 461 14.57 1.29 -0.32
N ILE A 462 14.48 0.19 -1.08
CA ILE A 462 15.65 -0.53 -1.56
C ILE A 462 16.42 0.30 -2.59
N ALA A 463 15.73 0.95 -3.52
CA ALA A 463 16.38 1.85 -4.46
C ALA A 463 17.04 3.03 -3.75
N THR A 464 16.39 3.60 -2.72
CA THR A 464 17.01 4.66 -1.89
C THR A 464 18.31 4.14 -1.25
N ALA A 465 18.30 2.95 -0.64
CA ALA A 465 19.48 2.32 -0.05
C ALA A 465 20.59 1.97 -1.07
N LEU A 466 20.22 1.79 -2.34
CA LEU A 466 21.15 1.60 -3.47
C LEU A 466 21.57 2.92 -4.15
N ASN A 467 21.18 4.08 -3.59
CA ASN A 467 21.41 5.40 -4.18
C ASN A 467 20.85 5.52 -5.61
N LEU A 468 19.61 5.06 -5.78
CA LEU A 468 18.82 5.15 -7.01
C LEU A 468 17.58 6.00 -6.78
N GLY A 469 17.12 6.66 -7.84
CA GLY A 469 15.83 7.34 -7.85
C GLY A 469 14.69 6.36 -8.11
N VAL A 470 13.49 6.71 -7.63
CA VAL A 470 12.25 5.99 -7.92
C VAL A 470 11.12 6.96 -8.20
N ARG A 471 10.19 6.55 -9.08
CA ARG A 471 8.92 7.24 -9.27
C ARG A 471 7.78 6.26 -9.54
N GLY A 472 6.65 6.47 -8.88
CA GLY A 472 5.44 5.66 -9.09
C GLY A 472 4.73 5.99 -10.41
N ILE A 473 4.08 4.97 -10.98
CA ILE A 473 3.29 5.01 -12.21
C ILE A 473 1.86 4.60 -11.84
N GLY A 474 0.99 5.59 -11.66
CA GLY A 474 -0.45 5.35 -11.41
C GLY A 474 -1.32 5.47 -12.68
N ASN A 475 -0.93 6.38 -13.59
CA ASN A 475 -1.69 6.69 -14.79
C ASN A 475 -1.09 5.97 -16.00
N TYR A 476 -1.93 5.22 -16.71
CA TYR A 476 -1.60 4.52 -17.94
C TYR A 476 -2.89 4.15 -18.67
N PHE A 477 -2.78 3.87 -19.97
CA PHE A 477 -3.88 3.31 -20.77
C PHE A 477 -4.04 1.84 -20.42
N ASP A 478 -5.03 1.50 -19.60
CA ASP A 478 -5.10 0.20 -18.93
C ASP A 478 -5.20 -0.95 -19.95
N ASP A 479 -6.12 -0.88 -20.92
CA ASP A 479 -6.35 -1.98 -21.86
C ASP A 479 -5.14 -2.17 -22.79
N GLU A 480 -4.55 -1.07 -23.27
CA GLU A 480 -3.40 -1.11 -24.18
C GLU A 480 -2.10 -1.48 -23.48
N LEU A 481 -1.94 -1.13 -22.20
CA LEU A 481 -0.82 -1.63 -21.39
C LEU A 481 -0.97 -3.13 -21.12
N ASN A 482 -2.18 -3.61 -20.82
CA ASN A 482 -2.44 -5.05 -20.69
C ASN A 482 -2.16 -5.79 -22.01
N ALA A 483 -2.54 -5.22 -23.16
CA ALA A 483 -2.22 -5.74 -24.49
C ALA A 483 -0.71 -5.81 -24.76
N PHE A 484 0.04 -4.77 -24.36
CA PHE A 484 1.49 -4.76 -24.48
C PHE A 484 2.15 -5.95 -23.76
N PHE A 485 1.64 -6.31 -22.57
CA PHE A 485 2.08 -7.48 -21.80
C PHE A 485 1.40 -8.81 -22.21
N ARG A 486 0.53 -8.79 -23.24
CA ARG A 486 -0.23 -9.95 -23.74
C ARG A 486 -1.19 -10.56 -22.72
N LEU A 487 -1.83 -9.70 -21.93
CA LEU A 487 -2.75 -10.10 -20.86
C LEU A 487 -4.22 -10.13 -21.30
N GLU A 488 -4.56 -9.69 -22.51
CA GLU A 488 -5.95 -9.57 -23.02
C GLU A 488 -6.73 -10.89 -22.99
N SER A 489 -6.05 -12.02 -23.15
CA SER A 489 -6.68 -13.35 -23.11
C SER A 489 -6.62 -14.00 -21.73
N THR A 490 -6.25 -13.23 -20.71
CA THR A 490 -6.11 -13.68 -19.31
C THR A 490 -7.05 -12.88 -18.41
N GLU A 491 -7.11 -13.25 -17.14
CA GLU A 491 -7.81 -12.46 -16.10
C GLU A 491 -6.83 -11.58 -15.32
N GLU A 492 -5.60 -11.47 -15.81
CA GLU A 492 -4.54 -10.71 -15.20
C GLU A 492 -4.58 -9.26 -15.69
N HIS A 493 -4.53 -8.32 -14.74
CA HIS A 493 -4.59 -6.90 -15.02
C HIS A 493 -3.46 -6.13 -14.31
N ILE A 494 -2.80 -5.23 -15.04
CA ILE A 494 -1.82 -4.30 -14.47
C ILE A 494 -2.53 -3.33 -13.52
N LEU A 495 -2.14 -3.35 -12.25
CA LEU A 495 -2.73 -2.49 -11.20
C LEU A 495 -1.88 -1.25 -10.89
N GLY A 496 -0.59 -1.27 -11.24
CA GLY A 496 0.31 -0.14 -11.04
C GLY A 496 1.74 -0.48 -11.42
N GLY A 497 2.63 0.50 -11.33
CA GLY A 497 4.05 0.28 -11.53
C GLY A 497 4.92 1.34 -10.88
N VAL A 498 6.23 1.14 -10.99
CA VAL A 498 7.27 2.05 -10.52
C VAL A 498 8.41 2.04 -11.54
N VAL A 499 9.08 3.17 -11.72
CA VAL A 499 10.30 3.27 -12.51
C VAL A 499 11.50 3.57 -11.62
N VAL A 500 12.65 3.01 -11.97
CA VAL A 500 13.91 3.12 -11.23
C VAL A 500 15.04 3.49 -12.19
N GLY A 501 15.95 4.34 -11.73
CA GLY A 501 17.16 4.72 -12.45
C GLY A 501 18.07 5.63 -11.62
N LYS A 502 19.20 6.05 -12.19
CA LYS A 502 20.05 7.08 -11.57
C LYS A 502 19.38 8.46 -11.71
N SER A 503 19.46 9.33 -10.70
CA SER A 503 18.74 10.62 -10.66
C SER A 503 19.56 11.76 -10.11
#